data_AF-A0A968AY23-F1
#
_entry.id   AF-A0A968AY23-F1
#
_cell.length_a   1.000
_cell.length_b   1.000
_cell.length_c   1.000
_cell.angle_alpha   90.00
_cell.angle_beta   90.00
_cell.angle_gamma   90.00
#
_symmetry.space_group_name_H-M   'P 1'
#
loop_
_entity.id
_entity.type
_entity.pdbx_description
1 polymer ?
#
loop_
_entity_poly.entity_id
_entity_poly.type
_entity_poly.pdbx_seq_one_letter_code
_entity_poly.pdbx_strand_id
1 'polypeptide(L)'
;HGPNKLRIIFDAKFRFDASDFEIEDTTEERDVQLVAKKADLYKMHTYRDALHASAAIVLYPGSTEIFYRTDASVSNIINWDELVKKGKGWIGIGAAPMRPNQET
;
A
#
# COMPACT_ATOMS: atom_id res chain seq x y z
N HIS A 1 -1.27 27.54 14.71
CA HIS A 1 -1.34 26.22 14.05
C HIS A 1 -2.13 26.36 12.76
N GLY A 2 -1.49 26.19 11.59
CA GLY A 2 -2.15 26.32 10.28
C GLY A 2 -3.10 25.14 9.98
N PRO A 3 -3.95 25.25 8.94
CA PRO A 3 -4.90 24.21 8.58
C PRO A 3 -4.17 22.88 8.35
N ASN A 4 -4.73 21.81 8.90
CA ASN A 4 -4.18 20.46 8.94
C ASN A 4 -3.73 20.01 7.53
N LYS A 5 -2.43 20.11 7.22
CA LYS A 5 -1.88 19.79 5.91
C LYS A 5 -2.00 18.28 5.70
N LEU A 6 -2.88 17.86 4.81
CA LEU A 6 -2.98 16.45 4.40
C LEU A 6 -1.61 15.98 3.93
N ARG A 7 -1.12 14.90 4.54
CA ARG A 7 0.15 14.26 4.21
C ARG A 7 -0.09 12.79 3.98
N ILE A 8 0.28 12.32 2.80
CA ILE A 8 0.20 10.92 2.39
C ILE A 8 1.60 10.52 1.94
N ILE A 9 2.07 9.36 2.39
CA ILE A 9 3.38 8.82 2.05
C ILE A 9 3.20 7.68 1.06
N PHE A 10 4.03 7.68 0.02
CA PHE A 10 4.13 6.58 -0.93
C PHE A 10 5.55 6.02 -0.91
N ASP A 11 5.67 4.71 -0.76
CA ASP A 11 6.93 3.99 -0.90
C ASP A 11 6.79 3.00 -2.05
N ALA A 12 7.44 3.27 -3.18
CA ALA A 12 7.44 2.33 -4.29
C ALA A 12 8.44 1.21 -4.04
N LYS A 13 7.97 -0.03 -4.09
CA LYS A 13 8.77 -1.24 -3.93
C LYS A 13 8.58 -2.13 -5.15
N PHE A 14 9.64 -2.26 -5.92
CA PHE A 14 9.70 -3.24 -7.00
C PHE A 14 10.15 -4.58 -6.42
N ARG A 15 9.22 -5.54 -6.40
CA ARG A 15 9.49 -6.95 -6.10
C ARG A 15 8.74 -7.75 -7.14
N PHE A 16 9.43 -8.69 -7.76
CA PHE A 16 8.79 -9.60 -8.70
C PHE A 16 7.77 -10.45 -7.93
N ASP A 17 6.52 -10.42 -8.35
CA ASP A 17 5.58 -11.48 -7.96
C ASP A 17 5.93 -12.72 -8.79
N ALA A 18 5.78 -13.92 -8.23
CA ALA A 18 6.00 -15.17 -8.98
C ALA A 18 5.07 -15.28 -10.19
N SER A 19 3.99 -14.49 -10.26
CA SER A 19 3.14 -14.37 -11.44
C SER A 19 3.74 -13.55 -12.59
N ASP A 20 4.80 -12.75 -12.35
CA ASP A 20 5.44 -11.91 -13.38
C ASP A 20 6.39 -12.70 -14.28
N PHE A 21 6.82 -13.88 -13.82
CA PHE A 21 7.50 -14.88 -14.62
C PHE A 21 6.55 -16.07 -14.67
N GLU A 22 6.30 -16.73 -15.80
CA GLU A 22 5.45 -17.94 -15.84
C GLU A 22 6.15 -19.15 -15.16
N ILE A 23 6.57 -18.97 -13.92
CA ILE A 23 7.18 -19.97 -13.05
C ILE A 23 6.02 -20.59 -12.27
N GLU A 24 5.97 -21.92 -12.22
CA GLU A 24 5.03 -22.63 -11.36
C GLU A 24 5.29 -22.20 -9.91
N ASP A 25 4.38 -21.35 -9.42
CA ASP A 25 4.42 -20.72 -8.12
C ASP A 25 4.44 -21.79 -7.02
N THR A 26 5.64 -22.08 -6.52
CA THR A 26 5.82 -23.07 -5.46
C THR A 26 5.27 -22.52 -4.14
N THR A 27 4.80 -23.39 -3.26
CA THR A 27 4.23 -22.95 -1.96
C THR A 27 5.21 -22.11 -1.14
N GLU A 28 6.52 -22.39 -1.25
CA GLU A 28 7.58 -21.65 -0.55
C GLU A 28 7.75 -20.22 -1.09
N GLU A 29 7.68 -20.01 -2.41
CA GLU A 29 7.80 -18.68 -3.02
C GLU A 29 6.61 -17.77 -2.68
N ARG A 30 5.39 -18.34 -2.65
CA ARG A 30 4.18 -17.63 -2.17
C ARG A 30 4.34 -17.14 -0.74
N ASP A 31 4.80 -18.02 0.15
CA ASP A 31 4.96 -17.69 1.57
C ASP A 31 6.01 -16.59 1.77
N VAL A 32 7.13 -16.65 1.04
CA VAL A 32 8.15 -15.58 1.05
C VAL A 32 7.56 -14.25 0.56
N GLN A 33 6.79 -14.23 -0.52
CA GLN A 33 6.14 -13.02 -1.04
C GLN A 33 5.12 -12.44 -0.05
N LEU A 34 4.30 -13.29 0.58
CA LEU A 34 3.34 -12.87 1.60
C LEU A 34 4.04 -12.27 2.83
N VAL A 35 5.12 -12.90 3.31
CA VAL A 35 5.94 -12.38 4.42
C VAL A 35 6.58 -11.05 4.04
N ALA A 36 7.11 -10.95 2.82
CA ALA A 36 7.74 -9.74 2.31
C ALA A 36 6.72 -8.57 2.19
N LYS A 37 5.51 -8.85 1.68
CA LYS A 37 4.39 -7.89 1.61
C LYS A 37 3.94 -7.43 3.01
N LYS A 38 3.83 -8.35 3.98
CA LYS A 38 3.56 -8.01 5.39
C LYS A 38 4.65 -7.14 6.00
N ALA A 39 5.92 -7.45 5.75
CA ALA A 39 7.05 -6.68 6.28
C ALA A 39 7.04 -5.23 5.78
N ASP A 40 6.66 -4.99 4.53
CA ASP A 40 6.55 -3.62 4.00
C ASP A 40 5.36 -2.87 4.59
N LEU A 41 4.20 -3.52 4.78
CA LEU A 41 3.07 -2.94 5.50
C LEU A 41 3.45 -2.52 6.94
N TYR A 42 4.20 -3.35 7.66
CA TYR A 42 4.68 -2.99 9.01
C TYR A 42 5.58 -1.74 9.01
N LYS A 43 6.41 -1.56 7.98
CA LYS A 43 7.22 -0.33 7.82
C LYS A 43 6.34 0.90 7.59
N MET A 44 5.21 0.76 6.91
CA MET A 44 4.30 1.89 6.65
C MET A 44 3.72 2.47 7.95
N HIS A 45 3.51 1.67 9.00
CA HIS A 45 3.14 2.20 10.32
C HIS A 45 4.18 3.18 10.84
N THR A 46 5.46 2.81 10.74
CA THR A 46 6.57 3.66 11.17
C THR A 46 6.61 4.96 10.38
N TYR A 47 6.46 4.91 9.05
CA TYR A 47 6.45 6.12 8.22
C TYR A 47 5.26 7.03 8.51
N ARG A 48 4.07 6.46 8.67
CA ARG A 48 2.87 7.21 9.03
C ARG A 48 3.07 7.98 10.33
N ASP A 49 3.53 7.28 11.36
CA ASP A 49 3.63 7.83 12.71
C ASP A 49 4.78 8.84 12.82
N ALA A 50 5.96 8.53 12.28
CA ALA A 50 7.13 9.41 12.32
C ALA A 50 6.91 10.74 11.56
N LEU A 51 6.14 10.70 10.46
CA LEU A 51 5.91 11.86 9.61
C LEU A 51 4.58 12.58 9.91
N HIS A 52 3.83 12.12 10.92
CA HIS A 52 2.48 12.61 11.23
C HIS A 52 1.57 12.63 9.98
N ALA A 53 1.66 11.56 9.17
CA ALA A 53 0.89 11.44 7.95
C ALA A 53 -0.49 10.83 8.21
N SER A 54 -1.48 11.21 7.39
CA SER A 54 -2.80 10.58 7.41
C SER A 54 -2.73 9.14 6.91
N ALA A 55 -1.91 8.89 5.89
CA ALA A 55 -1.74 7.56 5.33
C ALA A 55 -0.32 7.29 4.84
N ALA A 56 0.07 6.03 4.85
CA ALA A 56 1.30 5.54 4.21
C ALA A 56 0.99 4.30 3.38
N ILE A 57 1.30 4.33 2.08
CA ILE A 57 0.93 3.31 1.11
C ILE A 57 2.19 2.78 0.43
N VAL A 58 2.38 1.46 0.44
CA VAL A 58 3.38 0.82 -0.41
C VAL A 58 2.80 0.62 -1.81
N LEU A 59 3.51 1.09 -2.84
CA LEU A 59 3.17 0.86 -4.23
C LEU A 59 4.02 -0.28 -4.76
N TYR A 60 3.41 -1.26 -5.43
CA TYR A 60 4.16 -2.42 -5.92
C TYR A 60 3.61 -2.97 -7.25
N PRO A 61 4.44 -3.65 -8.06
CA PRO A 61 3.94 -4.41 -9.20
C PRO A 61 3.07 -5.57 -8.69
N GLY A 62 1.80 -5.60 -9.04
CA GLY A 62 0.89 -6.64 -8.58
C GLY A 62 -0.55 -6.41 -9.01
N SER A 63 -1.48 -7.12 -8.36
CA SER A 63 -2.92 -7.07 -8.66
C SER A 63 -3.79 -6.84 -7.42
N THR A 64 -3.23 -6.94 -6.21
CA THR A 64 -4.01 -6.93 -4.98
C THR A 64 -3.92 -5.57 -4.29
N GLU A 65 -5.06 -5.01 -3.92
CA GLU A 65 -5.13 -3.78 -3.14
C GLU A 65 -5.64 -4.08 -1.73
N ILE A 66 -5.07 -3.41 -0.73
CA ILE A 66 -5.53 -3.52 0.66
C ILE A 66 -5.22 -2.25 1.45
N PHE A 67 -6.13 -1.87 2.33
CA PHE A 67 -6.00 -0.74 3.22
C PHE A 67 -6.46 -1.09 4.63
N TYR A 68 -5.62 -0.81 5.61
CA TYR A 68 -5.88 -1.00 7.03
C TYR A 68 -6.12 0.36 7.68
N ARG A 69 -7.35 0.60 8.12
CA ARG A 69 -7.75 1.82 8.79
C ARG A 69 -7.40 1.76 10.28
N THR A 70 -7.25 2.93 10.88
CA THR A 70 -6.95 3.07 12.32
C THR A 70 -8.09 2.61 13.23
N ASP A 71 -9.31 2.50 12.72
CA ASP A 71 -10.49 1.93 13.40
C ASP A 71 -10.58 0.40 13.30
N ALA A 72 -9.48 -0.26 12.90
CA ALA A 72 -9.37 -1.70 12.65
C ALA A 72 -10.22 -2.23 11.49
N SER A 73 -10.87 -1.36 10.70
CA SER A 73 -11.52 -1.79 9.46
C SER A 73 -10.51 -2.02 8.34
N VAL A 74 -10.81 -3.01 7.50
CA VAL A 74 -9.99 -3.38 6.34
C VAL A 74 -10.81 -3.16 5.07
N SER A 75 -10.17 -2.62 4.03
CA SER A 75 -10.77 -2.43 2.71
C SER A 75 -9.87 -3.04 1.64
N ASN A 76 -10.43 -3.81 0.71
CA ASN A 76 -9.69 -4.41 -0.40
C ASN A 76 -9.58 -3.48 -1.62
N ILE A 77 -10.07 -2.24 -1.49
CA ILE A 77 -10.02 -1.20 -2.50
C ILE A 77 -9.67 0.11 -1.79
N ILE A 78 -8.75 0.88 -2.34
CA ILE A 78 -8.39 2.22 -1.86
C ILE A 78 -9.25 3.23 -2.61
N ASN A 79 -10.07 3.98 -1.85
CA ASN A 79 -10.77 5.12 -2.42
C ASN A 79 -9.82 6.33 -2.49
N TRP A 80 -9.13 6.47 -3.63
CA TRP A 80 -8.15 7.55 -3.87
C TRP A 80 -8.71 8.95 -3.72
N ASP A 81 -9.97 9.16 -4.16
CA ASP A 81 -10.63 10.45 -4.02
C ASP A 81 -10.88 10.80 -2.56
N GLU A 82 -11.30 9.84 -1.74
CA GLU A 82 -11.49 10.08 -0.31
C GLU A 82 -10.18 10.22 0.46
N LEU A 83 -9.15 9.47 0.05
CA LEU A 83 -7.81 9.56 0.60
C LEU A 83 -7.19 10.94 0.36
N VAL A 84 -7.27 11.47 -0.87
CA VAL A 84 -6.57 12.68 -1.30
C VAL A 84 -7.42 13.96 -1.14
N LYS A 85 -8.73 13.91 -1.35
CA LYS A 85 -9.56 15.13 -1.42
C LYS A 85 -10.30 15.44 -0.12
N LYS A 86 -10.62 14.45 0.73
CA LYS A 86 -11.54 14.67 1.86
C LYS A 86 -10.90 14.84 3.25
N GLY A 87 -9.59 14.68 3.39
CA GLY A 87 -8.83 15.00 4.64
C GLY A 87 -9.30 14.31 5.93
N LYS A 88 -10.32 13.44 5.88
CA LYS A 88 -10.99 12.83 7.04
C LYS A 88 -11.42 11.38 6.83
N GLY A 89 -11.34 10.84 5.61
CA GLY A 89 -11.93 9.52 5.33
C GLY A 89 -11.03 8.35 5.67
N TRP A 90 -9.79 8.37 5.19
CA TRP A 90 -8.95 7.16 5.16
C TRP A 90 -7.63 7.44 5.86
N ILE A 91 -7.61 7.21 7.18
CA ILE A 91 -6.41 7.29 8.01
C ILE A 91 -5.93 5.87 8.28
N GLY A 92 -4.71 5.53 7.85
CA GLY A 92 -4.29 4.13 7.85
C GLY A 92 -2.99 3.85 7.12
N ILE A 93 -2.79 2.58 6.80
CA ILE A 93 -1.70 2.14 5.92
C ILE A 93 -2.27 1.21 4.84
N GLY A 94 -1.60 1.10 3.70
CA GLY A 94 -2.10 0.21 2.65
C GLY A 94 -1.03 -0.26 1.70
N ALA A 95 -1.44 -1.14 0.79
CA ALA A 95 -0.66 -1.57 -0.35
C ALA A 95 -1.53 -1.42 -1.60
N ALA A 96 -0.99 -0.75 -2.63
CA ALA A 96 -1.69 -0.55 -3.88
C ALA A 96 -0.85 -1.11 -5.04
N PRO A 97 -1.47 -1.87 -5.96
CA PRO A 97 -0.80 -2.30 -7.16
C PRO A 97 -0.63 -1.11 -8.12
N MET A 98 0.56 -0.90 -8.66
CA MET A 98 0.79 0.10 -9.69
C MET A 98 1.66 -0.50 -10.79
N ARG A 99 1.08 -0.61 -11.98
CA ARG A 99 1.78 -1.04 -13.20
C ARG A 99 2.03 0.20 -14.05
N PRO A 100 3.24 0.39 -14.61
CA PRO A 100 3.44 1.38 -15.64
C PRO A 100 2.42 1.12 -16.76
N ASN A 101 1.71 2.14 -17.22
CA ASN A 101 0.91 1.99 -18.43
C ASN A 101 1.84 1.52 -19.55
N GLN A 102 1.53 0.40 -20.19
CA GLN A 102 1.98 0.20 -21.55
C GLN A 102 1.15 1.18 -22.38
N GLU A 103 1.73 2.33 -22.72
CA GLU A 103 1.14 3.22 -23.72
C GLU A 103 0.73 2.37 -24.93
N THR A 104 -0.55 2.45 -25.31
CA THR A 104 -1.04 2.00 -26.62
C THR A 104 -1.61 3.20 -27.34
#